data_AF-A0A928DKA8-F1
#
_entry.id   AF-A0A928DKA8-F1
#
_cell.length_a   1.000
_cell.length_b   1.000
_cell.length_c   1.000
_cell.angle_alpha   90.00
_cell.angle_beta   90.00
_cell.angle_gamma   90.00
#
_symmetry.space_group_name_H-M   'P 1'
#
loop_
_entity.id
_entity.type
_entity.pdbx_description
1 polymer ?
#
loop_
_entity_poly.entity_id
_entity_poly.type
_entity_poly.pdbx_seq_one_letter_code
_entity_poly.pdbx_strand_id
1 'polypeptide(L)'
;MDETFYSQKGPVFRVVYDSFDVLKYTQIMKVKVPTNIRLNNLKIWVTTYNITRNELNLAKTKIPFTINASPFMLVLNGKNRKVVFKANSATLTPINTISLKGNITLITKTTTKLGDSAQLSLEGDMLIFSCGDQKIALKF
;
A
#
# COMPACT_ATOMS: atom_id res chain seq x y z
N MET A 1 -14.08 -10.80 -7.12
CA MET A 1 -13.20 -11.74 -6.40
C MET A 1 -13.24 -11.39 -4.93
N ASP A 2 -13.16 -12.41 -4.07
CA ASP A 2 -13.09 -12.26 -2.63
C ASP A 2 -12.21 -13.39 -2.09
N GLU A 3 -10.94 -13.08 -1.83
CA GLU A 3 -9.93 -14.09 -1.50
C GLU A 3 -9.24 -13.72 -0.20
N THR A 4 -9.11 -14.70 0.70
CA THR A 4 -8.37 -14.55 1.95
C THR A 4 -7.13 -15.45 1.94
N PHE A 5 -5.98 -14.84 2.17
CA PHE A 5 -4.69 -15.49 2.25
C PHE A 5 -4.30 -15.68 3.71
N TYR A 6 -3.78 -16.87 4.01
CA TYR A 6 -3.49 -17.33 5.35
C TYR A 6 -1.98 -17.45 5.57
N SER A 7 -1.53 -17.07 6.76
CA SER A 7 -0.24 -17.45 7.31
C SER A 7 -0.37 -18.74 8.13
N GLN A 8 0.75 -19.20 8.70
CA GLN A 8 0.76 -20.31 9.65
C GLN A 8 -0.07 -20.02 10.93
N LYS A 9 -0.41 -18.75 11.19
CA LYS A 9 -1.12 -18.31 12.41
C LYS A 9 -2.55 -17.84 12.14
N GLY A 10 -3.03 -17.94 10.91
CA GLY A 10 -4.39 -17.54 10.53
C GLY A 10 -4.45 -16.54 9.38
N PRO A 11 -5.61 -15.91 9.13
CA PRO A 11 -5.80 -14.99 8.02
C PRO A 11 -4.96 -13.72 8.19
N VAL A 12 -4.24 -13.33 7.14
CA VAL A 12 -3.33 -12.16 7.16
C VAL A 12 -3.66 -11.11 6.11
N PHE A 13 -4.30 -11.50 5.02
CA PHE A 13 -4.55 -10.62 3.89
C PHE A 13 -5.84 -11.05 3.20
N ARG A 14 -6.72 -10.09 2.92
CA ARG A 14 -7.94 -10.32 2.13
C ARG A 14 -8.04 -9.28 1.04
N VAL A 15 -8.34 -9.72 -0.17
CA VAL A 15 -8.55 -8.87 -1.33
C VAL A 15 -9.95 -9.08 -1.83
N VAL A 16 -10.70 -7.98 -1.94
CA VAL A 16 -12.02 -7.96 -2.56
C VAL A 16 -12.04 -6.93 -3.67
N TYR A 17 -12.64 -7.29 -4.80
CA TYR A 17 -13.00 -6.36 -5.86
C TYR A 17 -14.24 -6.88 -6.59
N ASP A 18 -15.04 -5.97 -7.12
CA ASP A 18 -16.31 -6.31 -7.77
C ASP A 18 -16.08 -6.84 -9.19
N SER A 19 -15.25 -6.13 -9.95
CA SER A 19 -14.88 -6.48 -11.32
C SER A 19 -13.49 -5.96 -11.69
N PHE A 20 -12.95 -6.42 -12.81
CA PHE A 20 -11.75 -5.83 -13.40
C PHE A 20 -11.94 -5.54 -14.88
N ASP A 21 -11.30 -4.46 -15.34
CA ASP A 21 -11.25 -4.06 -16.75
C ASP A 21 -9.80 -4.10 -17.24
N VAL A 22 -9.57 -4.60 -18.45
CA VAL A 22 -8.29 -4.44 -19.13
C VAL A 22 -8.33 -3.16 -19.96
N LEU A 23 -7.58 -2.15 -19.53
CA LEU A 23 -7.54 -0.84 -20.17
C LEU A 23 -6.60 -0.80 -21.39
N LYS A 24 -5.57 -1.66 -21.41
CA LYS A 24 -4.58 -1.69 -22.49
C LYS A 24 -4.02 -3.10 -22.70
N TYR A 25 -3.81 -3.44 -23.96
CA TYR A 25 -3.08 -4.62 -24.40
C TYR A 25 -1.82 -4.22 -25.16
N THR A 26 -0.80 -5.08 -25.09
CA THR A 26 0.37 -5.05 -25.96
C THR A 26 0.47 -6.40 -26.67
N GLN A 27 0.91 -6.42 -27.94
CA GLN A 27 1.21 -7.67 -28.63
C GLN A 27 2.64 -8.12 -28.34
N ILE A 28 2.78 -9.34 -27.83
CA ILE A 28 4.07 -10.02 -27.66
C ILE A 28 3.92 -11.38 -28.35
N MET A 29 4.78 -11.67 -29.32
CA MET A 29 4.76 -12.94 -30.08
C MET A 29 3.36 -13.28 -30.61
N LYS A 30 2.63 -12.29 -31.14
CA LYS A 30 1.25 -12.39 -31.64
C LYS A 30 0.17 -12.69 -30.58
N VAL A 31 0.52 -12.73 -29.29
CA VAL A 31 -0.42 -12.86 -28.18
C VAL A 31 -0.73 -11.48 -27.59
N LYS A 32 -2.01 -11.17 -27.35
CA LYS A 32 -2.43 -9.96 -26.65
C LYS A 32 -2.18 -10.15 -25.15
N VAL A 33 -1.24 -9.40 -24.60
CA VAL A 33 -0.90 -9.40 -23.17
C VAL A 33 -1.46 -8.13 -22.52
N PRO A 34 -2.30 -8.24 -21.49
CA PRO A 34 -2.74 -7.09 -20.70
C PRO A 34 -1.53 -6.34 -20.10
N THR A 35 -1.50 -5.02 -20.28
CA THR A 35 -0.45 -4.16 -19.68
C THR A 35 -1.00 -3.10 -18.73
N ASN A 36 -2.32 -2.90 -18.72
CA ASN A 36 -2.97 -2.02 -17.77
C ASN A 36 -4.33 -2.61 -17.38
N ILE A 37 -4.54 -2.81 -16.09
CA ILE A 37 -5.75 -3.39 -15.50
C ILE A 37 -6.30 -2.43 -14.46
N ARG A 38 -7.62 -2.20 -14.47
CA ARG A 38 -8.36 -1.49 -13.43
C ARG A 38 -9.14 -2.50 -12.60
N LEU A 39 -8.99 -2.44 -11.27
CA LEU A 39 -9.82 -3.19 -10.33
C LEU A 39 -10.89 -2.25 -9.78
N ASN A 40 -12.16 -2.54 -10.04
CA ASN A 40 -13.27 -1.72 -9.60
C ASN A 40 -13.66 -2.07 -8.15
N ASN A 41 -13.81 -1.04 -7.32
CA ASN A 41 -14.12 -1.16 -5.89
C ASN A 41 -13.15 -2.05 -5.10
N LEU A 42 -11.86 -1.98 -5.43
CA LEU A 42 -10.80 -2.70 -4.73
C LEU A 42 -10.77 -2.33 -3.23
N LYS A 43 -10.93 -3.34 -2.38
CA LYS A 43 -10.76 -3.28 -0.94
C LYS A 43 -9.68 -4.28 -0.56
N ILE A 44 -8.69 -3.80 0.18
CA ILE A 44 -7.60 -4.62 0.70
C ILE A 44 -7.64 -4.50 2.22
N TRP A 45 -7.76 -5.65 2.89
CA TRP A 45 -7.56 -5.74 4.33
C TRP A 45 -6.27 -6.50 4.59
N VAL A 46 -5.39 -5.87 5.35
CA VAL A 46 -4.18 -6.52 5.83
C VAL A 46 -4.29 -6.57 7.35
N THR A 47 -4.20 -7.78 7.91
CA THR A 47 -4.15 -7.98 9.36
C THR A 47 -2.80 -8.58 9.69
N THR A 48 -1.97 -7.83 10.40
CA THR A 48 -0.64 -8.29 10.77
C THR A 48 -0.55 -8.48 12.28
N TYR A 49 -0.65 -9.73 12.72
CA TYR A 49 -0.34 -10.13 14.10
C TYR A 49 0.64 -11.31 14.05
N ASN A 50 1.67 -11.27 14.90
CA ASN A 50 2.61 -12.38 15.08
C ASN A 50 3.40 -12.83 13.83
N ILE A 51 3.63 -11.94 12.85
CA ILE A 51 4.47 -12.20 11.67
C ILE A 51 5.85 -12.67 12.12
N THR A 52 6.27 -13.84 11.66
CA THR A 52 7.60 -14.38 11.95
C THR A 52 8.69 -13.61 11.20
N ARG A 53 9.93 -13.68 11.69
CA ARG A 53 11.08 -13.05 11.01
C ARG A 53 11.21 -13.53 9.55
N ASN A 54 10.87 -14.81 9.30
CA ASN A 54 10.93 -15.42 7.97
C ASN A 54 9.86 -14.84 7.03
N GLU A 55 8.62 -14.70 7.50
CA GLU A 55 7.53 -14.07 6.73
C GLU A 55 7.83 -12.59 6.44
N LEU A 56 8.41 -11.87 7.40
CA LEU A 56 8.86 -10.49 7.20
C LEU A 56 9.98 -10.39 6.14
N ASN A 57 10.89 -11.36 6.11
CA ASN A 57 11.95 -11.41 5.10
C ASN A 57 11.40 -11.71 3.69
N LEU A 58 10.36 -12.54 3.59
CA LEU A 58 9.64 -12.74 2.32
C LEU A 58 8.96 -11.45 1.85
N ALA A 59 8.36 -10.67 2.75
CA ALA A 59 7.74 -9.39 2.40
C ALA A 59 8.73 -8.32 1.88
N LYS A 60 10.04 -8.53 2.08
CA LYS A 60 11.09 -7.65 1.55
C LYS A 60 11.46 -7.94 0.09
N THR A 61 10.85 -8.94 -0.55
CA THR A 61 11.07 -9.17 -1.99
C THR A 61 10.54 -8.00 -2.81
N LYS A 62 11.36 -7.55 -3.76
CA LYS A 62 10.97 -6.49 -4.71
C LYS A 62 9.75 -6.94 -5.51
N ILE A 63 8.68 -6.16 -5.45
CA ILE A 63 7.49 -6.38 -6.27
C ILE A 63 7.82 -5.90 -7.69
N PRO A 64 7.77 -6.75 -8.73
CA PRO A 64 8.24 -6.38 -10.08
C PRO A 64 7.23 -5.53 -10.86
N PHE A 65 6.28 -4.89 -10.17
CA PHE A 65 5.22 -4.10 -10.79
C PHE A 65 4.87 -2.90 -9.91
N THR A 66 4.32 -1.88 -10.55
CA THR A 66 3.85 -0.66 -9.92
C THR A 66 2.34 -0.74 -9.71
N ILE A 67 1.86 -0.42 -8.50
CA ILE A 67 0.43 -0.30 -8.23
C ILE A 67 0.09 1.18 -8.06
N ASN A 68 -0.93 1.66 -8.78
CA ASN A 68 -1.47 3.00 -8.60
C ASN A 68 -2.85 2.94 -7.93
N ALA A 69 -3.07 3.77 -6.93
CA ALA A 69 -4.34 3.92 -6.22
C ALA A 69 -4.78 5.38 -6.25
N SER A 70 -6.06 5.63 -6.54
CA SER A 70 -6.67 6.96 -6.57
C SER A 70 -8.19 6.83 -6.39
N PRO A 71 -8.80 7.40 -5.33
CA PRO A 71 -8.16 8.06 -4.18
C PRO A 71 -7.41 7.06 -3.27
N PHE A 72 -6.47 7.55 -2.46
CA PHE A 72 -5.70 6.70 -1.54
C PHE A 72 -5.97 7.00 -0.06
N MET A 73 -6.13 5.95 0.74
CA MET A 73 -6.18 6.01 2.20
C MET A 73 -5.48 4.80 2.82
N LEU A 74 -4.50 5.05 3.67
CA LEU A 74 -3.85 4.05 4.51
C LEU A 74 -4.26 4.26 5.96
N VAL A 75 -4.75 3.21 6.62
CA VAL A 75 -5.13 3.22 8.03
C VAL A 75 -4.25 2.24 8.78
N LEU A 76 -3.47 2.75 9.74
CA LEU A 76 -2.64 1.97 10.65
C LEU A 76 -3.31 1.96 12.01
N ASN A 77 -3.74 0.78 12.46
CA ASN A 77 -4.33 0.60 13.78
C ASN A 77 -3.29 -0.06 14.70
N GLY A 78 -2.75 0.70 15.64
CA GLY A 78 -1.98 0.18 16.77
C GLY A 78 -2.88 -0.03 18.00
N LYS A 79 -2.36 -0.70 19.03
CA LYS A 79 -3.11 -1.05 20.25
C LYS A 79 -3.88 0.13 20.87
N ASN A 80 -3.25 1.31 20.93
CA ASN A 80 -3.82 2.53 21.53
C ASN A 80 -3.83 3.74 20.57
N ARG A 81 -3.45 3.57 19.30
CA ARG A 81 -3.25 4.68 18.37
C ARG A 81 -3.73 4.31 16.98
N LYS A 82 -4.43 5.23 16.32
CA LYS A 82 -4.81 5.13 14.92
C LYS A 82 -4.09 6.23 14.15
N VAL A 83 -3.46 5.86 13.05
CA VAL A 83 -2.81 6.78 12.12
C VAL A 83 -3.44 6.60 10.75
N VAL A 84 -3.88 7.67 10.12
CA VAL A 84 -4.46 7.63 8.78
C VAL A 84 -3.70 8.56 7.86
N PHE A 85 -3.24 8.04 6.72
CA PHE A 85 -2.70 8.84 5.63
C PHE A 85 -3.72 8.90 4.50
N LYS A 86 -3.99 10.09 3.97
CA LYS A 86 -4.82 10.31 2.78
C LYS A 86 -4.03 11.06 1.72
N ALA A 87 -4.25 10.73 0.45
CA ALA A 87 -3.70 11.44 -0.69
C ALA A 87 -4.66 11.32 -1.89
N ASN A 88 -4.54 12.23 -2.86
CA ASN A 88 -5.29 12.14 -4.12
C ASN A 88 -4.88 10.87 -4.88
N SER A 89 -3.58 10.54 -4.88
CA SER A 89 -3.10 9.27 -5.41
C SER A 89 -1.89 8.73 -4.66
N ALA A 90 -1.67 7.43 -4.81
CA ALA A 90 -0.49 6.74 -4.32
C ALA A 90 0.05 5.76 -5.36
N THR A 91 1.35 5.58 -5.36
CA THR A 91 2.07 4.65 -6.22
C THR A 91 2.97 3.77 -5.37
N LEU A 92 2.68 2.47 -5.32
CA LEU A 92 3.59 1.48 -4.74
C LEU A 92 4.70 1.19 -5.75
N THR A 93 5.94 1.44 -5.37
CA THR A 93 7.11 1.24 -6.21
C THR A 93 7.74 -0.15 -5.97
N PRO A 94 8.58 -0.64 -6.90
CA PRO A 94 9.28 -1.92 -6.76
C PRO A 94 10.24 -2.04 -5.56
N ILE A 95 10.55 -0.93 -4.88
CA ILE A 95 11.43 -0.89 -3.70
C ILE A 95 10.66 -0.82 -2.38
N ASN A 96 9.39 -1.28 -2.36
CA ASN A 96 8.51 -1.27 -1.19
C ASN A 96 8.31 0.12 -0.57
N THR A 97 8.37 1.17 -1.41
CA THR A 97 8.01 2.53 -1.01
C THR A 97 6.67 2.90 -1.62
N ILE A 98 5.86 3.62 -0.85
CA ILE A 98 4.61 4.20 -1.34
C ILE A 98 4.87 5.70 -1.55
N SER A 99 4.86 6.12 -2.80
CA SER A 99 4.87 7.53 -3.17
C SER A 99 3.45 8.08 -3.11
N LEU A 100 3.24 9.16 -2.37
CA LEU A 100 1.95 9.84 -2.21
C LEU A 100 1.97 11.16 -2.99
N LYS A 101 0.84 11.50 -3.63
CA LYS A 101 0.71 12.74 -4.40
C LYS A 101 -0.63 13.43 -4.19
N GLY A 102 -0.56 14.75 -3.96
CA GLY A 102 -1.67 15.69 -3.85
C GLY A 102 -2.46 15.60 -2.54
N ASN A 103 -2.73 16.76 -1.92
CA ASN A 103 -3.56 16.91 -0.72
C ASN A 103 -3.23 15.93 0.42
N ILE A 104 -1.93 15.70 0.66
CA ILE A 104 -1.49 14.67 1.60
C ILE A 104 -1.86 15.12 3.01
N THR A 105 -2.63 14.26 3.69
CA THR A 105 -3.16 14.54 5.02
C THR A 105 -2.83 13.39 5.96
N LEU A 106 -2.25 13.71 7.10
CA LEU A 106 -2.01 12.79 8.21
C LEU A 106 -3.03 13.07 9.32
N ILE A 107 -3.78 12.05 9.71
CA ILE A 107 -4.76 12.12 10.78
C ILE A 107 -4.28 11.20 11.89
N THR A 108 -4.00 11.79 13.05
CA THR A 108 -3.70 11.07 14.29
C THR A 108 -4.74 11.46 15.35
N LYS A 109 -4.34 12.13 16.43
CA LYS A 109 -5.25 12.89 17.29
C LYS A 109 -5.65 14.23 16.67
N THR A 110 -4.75 14.79 15.87
CA THR A 110 -4.95 16.02 15.09
C THR A 110 -4.81 15.72 13.61
N THR A 111 -5.41 16.59 12.79
CA THR A 111 -5.29 16.52 11.33
C THR A 111 -4.22 17.50 10.88
N THR A 112 -3.19 16.98 10.20
CA THR A 112 -2.08 17.77 9.67
C THR A 112 -2.04 17.65 8.15
N LYS A 113 -2.05 18.78 7.44
CA LYS A 113 -1.79 18.84 6.00
C LYS A 113 -0.28 18.85 5.78
N LEU A 114 0.22 17.97 4.93
CA LEU A 114 1.65 17.71 4.76
C LEU A 114 2.19 18.23 3.43
N GLY A 115 1.32 18.46 2.43
CA GLY A 115 1.69 19.03 1.14
C GLY A 115 1.29 18.14 -0.03
N ASP A 116 2.04 18.23 -1.12
CA ASP A 116 1.68 17.62 -2.41
C ASP A 116 2.51 16.40 -2.81
N SER A 117 3.63 16.14 -2.14
CA SER A 117 4.46 14.95 -2.38
C SER A 117 5.05 14.40 -1.09
N ALA A 118 4.95 13.10 -0.89
CA ALA A 118 5.57 12.42 0.24
C ALA A 118 5.88 10.96 -0.10
N GLN A 119 6.67 10.32 0.76
CA GLN A 119 7.00 8.90 0.67
C GLN A 119 6.78 8.21 2.00
N LEU A 120 6.27 6.97 1.93
CA LEU A 120 6.24 6.03 3.04
C LEU A 120 7.19 4.88 2.72
N SER A 121 8.16 4.61 3.60
CA SER A 121 9.08 3.48 3.51
C SER A 121 9.06 2.68 4.80
N LEU A 122 9.26 1.37 4.70
CA LEU A 122 9.52 0.52 5.86
C LEU A 122 11.03 0.38 6.03
N GLU A 123 11.56 0.82 7.16
CA GLU A 123 12.97 0.71 7.51
C GLU A 123 13.09 0.02 8.86
N GLY A 124 13.54 -1.24 8.84
CA GLY A 124 13.59 -2.07 10.05
C GLY A 124 12.18 -2.36 10.60
N ASP A 125 11.93 -1.90 11.82
CA ASP A 125 10.66 -1.97 12.56
C ASP A 125 9.89 -0.62 12.57
N MET A 126 10.32 0.33 11.73
CA MET A 126 9.72 1.66 11.65
C MET A 126 9.10 1.92 10.28
N LEU A 127 7.92 2.55 10.28
CA LEU A 127 7.39 3.22 9.10
C LEU A 127 7.90 4.66 9.08
N ILE A 128 8.67 4.99 8.06
CA ILE A 128 9.20 6.33 7.86
C ILE A 128 8.32 7.03 6.84
N PHE A 129 7.77 8.16 7.26
CA PHE A 129 7.12 9.12 6.40
C PHE A 129 8.09 10.28 6.10
N SER A 130 8.35 10.56 4.83
CA SER A 130 9.23 11.65 4.38
C SER A 130 8.46 12.61 3.49
N CYS A 131 8.52 13.92 3.79
CA CYS A 131 7.85 14.97 3.03
C CYS A 131 8.74 16.22 3.02
N GLY A 132 9.42 16.48 1.89
CA GLY A 132 10.50 17.47 1.84
C GLY A 132 11.57 17.15 2.89
N ASP A 133 11.91 18.15 3.72
CA ASP A 133 12.89 18.00 4.81
C ASP A 133 12.30 17.37 6.09
N GLN A 134 10.97 17.17 6.14
CA GLN A 134 10.31 16.57 7.30
C GLN A 134 10.34 15.05 7.23
N LYS A 135 10.82 14.41 8.29
CA LYS A 135 10.75 12.96 8.49
C LYS A 135 10.03 12.63 9.78
N ILE A 136 9.04 11.74 9.69
CA ILE A 136 8.28 11.22 10.82
C ILE A 136 8.50 9.70 10.85
N ALA A 137 9.08 9.20 11.93
CA ALA A 137 9.23 7.77 12.16
C ALA A 137 8.13 7.27 13.10
N LEU A 138 7.39 6.26 12.67
CA LEU A 138 6.37 5.58 13.44
C LEU A 138 6.88 4.18 13.77
N LYS A 139 7.16 3.94 15.05
CA LYS A 139 7.54 2.62 15.55
C LYS A 139 6.29 1.78 15.82
N PHE A 140 6.33 0.50 15.43
CA PHE A 140 5.29 -0.49 15.72
C PHE A 140 5.68 -1.39 16.89
#